data_AF-A0A2S9GP48-F1
#
_entry.id   AF-A0A2S9GP48-F1
#
_cell.length_a   1.000
_cell.length_b   1.000
_cell.length_c   1.000
_cell.angle_alpha   90.00
_cell.angle_beta   90.00
_cell.angle_gamma   90.00
#
_symmetry.space_group_name_H-M   'P 1'
#
loop_
_entity.id
_entity.type
_entity.pdbx_description
1 polymer ?
#
loop_
_entity_poly.entity_id
_entity_poly.type
_entity_poly.pdbx_seq_one_letter_code
_entity_poly.pdbx_strand_id
1 'polypeptide(L)' 'QVGAALFPALLKASKEIECDAGETRKMLWRAVDGTTFESVLMRYPDRNTVCISSQAGCGMACPFCATGQGGLTRNL' A
#
# COMPACT_ATOMS: atom_id res chain seq x y z
N GLN A 1 -0.97 -17.49 21.24
CA GLN A 1 -2.42 -17.20 21.14
C GLN A 1 -2.73 -15.70 21.14
N VAL A 2 -2.01 -14.84 21.90
CA VAL A 2 -2.25 -13.37 21.93
C VAL A 2 -2.05 -12.66 20.58
N GLY A 3 -1.09 -13.10 19.76
CA GLY A 3 -0.80 -12.45 18.47
C GLY A 3 -1.99 -12.39 17.52
N ALA A 4 -2.79 -13.46 17.44
CA ALA A 4 -3.99 -13.48 16.59
C ALA A 4 -5.12 -12.58 17.12
N ALA A 5 -5.17 -12.35 18.44
CA ALA A 5 -6.15 -11.48 19.06
C ALA A 5 -5.80 -9.98 18.89
N LEU A 6 -4.51 -9.65 18.89
CA LEU A 6 -4.03 -8.26 18.74
C LEU A 6 -3.72 -7.86 17.31
N PHE A 7 -3.36 -8.82 16.45
CA PHE A 7 -3.00 -8.59 15.05
C PHE A 7 -3.84 -9.48 14.13
N PRO A 8 -5.16 -9.23 14.04
CA PRO A 8 -5.98 -9.93 13.06
C PRO A 8 -5.49 -9.63 11.64
N ALA A 9 -5.81 -10.51 10.70
CA ALA A 9 -5.52 -10.27 9.29
C ALA A 9 -6.43 -9.15 8.77
N LEU A 10 -5.92 -7.91 8.77
CA LEU A 10 -6.67 -6.72 8.34
C LEU A 10 -6.54 -6.44 6.84
N LEU A 11 -5.51 -7.00 6.20
CA LEU A 11 -5.15 -6.72 4.81
C LEU A 11 -4.95 -8.04 4.05
N LYS A 12 -5.44 -8.06 2.81
CA LYS A 12 -5.17 -9.14 1.85
C LYS A 12 -4.38 -8.59 0.68
N ALA A 13 -3.25 -9.22 0.35
CA ALA A 13 -2.56 -8.95 -0.92
C ALA A 13 -3.44 -9.44 -2.08
N SER A 14 -3.87 -8.51 -2.93
CA SER A 14 -4.79 -8.80 -4.04
C SER A 14 -4.08 -8.91 -5.39
N LYS A 15 -2.94 -8.21 -5.55
CA LYS A 15 -2.09 -8.28 -6.73
C LYS A 15 -0.66 -7.88 -6.35
N GLU A 16 0.32 -8.46 -7.03
CA GLU A 16 1.72 -8.06 -6.98
C GLU A 16 2.23 -7.84 -8.40
N ILE A 17 3.09 -6.84 -8.56
CA ILE A 17 3.83 -6.57 -9.79
C ILE A 17 5.29 -6.37 -9.38
N GLU A 18 6.20 -6.98 -10.13
CA GLU A 18 7.64 -6.89 -9.89
C GLU A 18 8.35 -6.22 -11.07
N CYS A 19 9.43 -5.49 -10.80
CA CYS A 19 10.38 -5.01 -11.79
C CYS A 19 11.81 -5.06 -11.22
N ASP A 20 12.80 -4.65 -12.01
CA ASP A 20 14.21 -4.61 -11.60
C ASP A 20 14.72 -5.98 -11.11
N ALA A 21 14.45 -7.04 -11.87
CA ALA A 21 14.77 -8.43 -11.50
C ALA A 21 14.20 -8.87 -10.13
N GLY A 22 13.09 -8.26 -9.69
CA GLY A 22 12.41 -8.59 -8.45
C GLY A 22 12.84 -7.75 -7.24
N GLU A 23 13.76 -6.80 -7.43
CA GLU A 23 14.22 -5.88 -6.38
C GLU A 23 13.18 -4.79 -6.06
N THR A 24 12.29 -4.47 -7.01
CA THR A 24 11.16 -3.58 -6.79
C THR A 24 9.85 -4.36 -6.90
N ARG A 25 9.04 -4.32 -5.83
CA ARG A 25 7.76 -5.03 -5.73
C ARG A 25 6.65 -4.09 -5.32
N LYS A 26 5.65 -3.93 -6.18
CA LYS A 26 4.42 -3.18 -5.89
C LYS A 26 3.30 -4.13 -5.52
N MET A 27 2.69 -3.92 -4.35
CA MET A 27 1.58 -4.70 -3.85
C MET A 27 0.30 -3.87 -3.81
N LEU A 28 -0.80 -4.44 -4.31
CA LEU A 28 -2.15 -3.92 -4.11
C LEU A 28 -2.80 -4.62 -2.93
N TRP A 29 -3.08 -3.88 -1.87
CA TRP A 29 -3.77 -4.35 -0.69
C TRP A 29 -5.26 -4.14 -0.81
N ARG A 30 -6.03 -5.07 -0.23
CA ARG A 30 -7.46 -4.90 0.05
C ARG A 30 -7.68 -5.00 1.56
N ALA A 31 -8.22 -3.93 2.14
CA ALA A 31 -8.62 -3.90 3.53
C ALA A 31 -9.95 -4.65 3.77
N VAL A 32 -10.27 -4.91 5.03
CA VAL A 32 -11.50 -5.61 5.45
C VAL A 32 -12.80 -4.95 4.96
N ASP A 33 -12.78 -3.63 4.74
CA ASP A 33 -13.91 -2.85 4.22
C ASP A 33 -13.96 -2.81 2.68
N GLY A 34 -13.06 -3.52 2.01
CA GLY A 34 -12.97 -3.59 0.55
C GLY A 34 -12.17 -2.46 -0.09
N THR A 35 -11.80 -1.41 0.66
CA THR A 35 -10.94 -0.35 0.13
C THR A 35 -9.57 -0.89 -0.27
N THR A 36 -8.97 -0.27 -1.29
CA THR A 36 -7.68 -0.69 -1.82
C THR A 36 -6.66 0.43 -1.75
N PHE A 37 -5.41 0.06 -1.47
CA PHE A 37 -4.26 0.95 -1.46
C PHE A 37 -3.00 0.17 -1.82
N GLU A 38 -1.91 0.89 -2.11
CA GLU A 38 -0.66 0.27 -2.57
C GLU A 38 0.47 0.44 -1.56
N SER A 39 1.42 -0.48 -1.60
CA SER A 39 2.77 -0.28 -1.03
C SER A 39 3.82 -0.72 -2.04
N VAL A 40 5.03 -0.16 -1.92
CA VAL A 40 6.16 -0.55 -2.77
C VAL A 40 7.36 -0.89 -1.89
N LEU A 41 7.87 -2.12 -2.03
CA LEU A 41 9.16 -2.52 -1.48
C LEU A 41 10.23 -2.31 -2.57
N MET A 42 11.28 -1.56 -2.24
CA MET A 42 12.45 -1.37 -3.08
C MET A 42 13.68 -1.84 -2.30
N ARG A 43 14.42 -2.77 -2.88
CA ARG A 43 15.65 -3.31 -2.31
C ARG A 43 16.86 -2.70 -3.02
N TYR A 44 17.85 -2.33 -2.23
CA TYR A 44 19.13 -1.80 -2.67
C TYR A 44 20.24 -2.59 -1.97
N PRO A 45 21.50 -2.53 -2.45
CA PRO A 45 22.60 -3.32 -1.86
C PRO A 45 22.80 -3.12 -0.36
N ASP A 46 22.51 -1.92 0.15
CA ASP A 46 22.80 -1.49 1.52
C ASP A 46 21.55 -1.15 2.36
N ARG A 47 20.35 -1.16 1.75
CA ARG A 47 19.10 -0.79 2.44
C ARG A 47 17.87 -1.38 1.77
N ASN A 48 16.79 -1.43 2.53
CA ASN A 48 15.44 -1.65 2.01
C ASN A 48 14.59 -0.41 2.30
N THR A 49 13.87 0.06 1.30
CA THR A 49 12.93 1.16 1.43
C THR A 49 11.52 0.65 1.18
N VAL A 50 10.59 0.93 2.09
CA VAL A 50 9.17 0.65 1.90
C VAL A 50 8.42 1.97 1.76
N CYS A 51 7.77 2.16 0.61
CA CYS A 51 6.77 3.19 0.43
C CYS A 51 5.43 2.67 0.94
N ILE A 52 4.88 3.32 1.96
CA ILE A 52 3.58 2.99 2.54
C ILE A 52 2.57 4.09 2.24
N SER A 53 1.33 3.69 1.99
CA SER A 53 0.21 4.62 1.96
C SER A 53 -0.22 4.96 3.40
N SER A 54 -0.72 6.17 3.62
CA SER A 54 -1.32 6.61 4.88
C SER A 54 -2.85 6.78 4.80
N GLN A 55 -3.38 6.87 3.58
CA GLN A 55 -4.79 7.08 3.28
C GLN A 55 -5.19 6.20 2.08
N ALA A 56 -6.46 5.83 2.00
CA ALA A 56 -7.06 5.26 0.80
C ALA A 56 -7.56 6.41 -0.08
N GLY A 57 -6.76 6.77 -1.08
CA GLY A 57 -6.92 8.02 -1.83
C GLY A 57 -6.29 9.22 -1.11
N CYS A 58 -6.47 10.43 -1.63
CA CYS A 58 -5.91 11.65 -1.05
C CYS A 58 -6.80 12.87 -1.32
N GLY A 59 -7.11 13.64 -0.27
CA GLY A 59 -8.01 14.79 -0.34
C GLY A 59 -7.34 16.09 -0.80
N MET A 60 -6.02 16.09 -0.98
CA MET A 60 -5.25 17.28 -1.35
C MET A 60 -5.47 17.73 -2.81
N ALA A 61 -5.98 16.84 -3.66
CA ALA A 61 -6.29 17.12 -5.07
C ALA A 61 -5.13 17.78 -5.86
N CYS A 62 -3.87 17.41 -5.57
CA CYS A 62 -2.72 17.92 -6.30
C CYS A 62 -2.83 17.55 -7.80
N PRO A 63 -2.71 18.50 -8.74
CA PRO A 63 -3.07 18.27 -10.14
C PRO A 63 -2.17 17.25 -10.86
N PHE A 64 -0.94 17.08 -10.37
CA PHE A 64 0.04 16.13 -10.90
C PHE A 64 -0.04 14.73 -10.26
N CYS A 65 -0.90 14.53 -9.25
CA CYS A 65 -0.93 13.31 -8.46
C CYS A 65 -2.14 12.45 -8.83
N ALA A 66 -1.90 11.26 -9.40
CA ALA A 66 -2.96 10.31 -9.73
C ALA A 66 -3.81 9.94 -8.50
N THR A 67 -3.20 9.77 -7.32
CA THR A 67 -3.92 9.51 -6.06
C THR A 67 -4.83 10.68 -5.68
N GLY A 68 -4.40 11.92 -5.92
CA GLY A 68 -5.21 13.12 -5.67
C GLY A 68 -6.41 13.23 -6.62
N GLN A 69 -6.26 12.79 -7.87
CA GLN A 69 -7.36 12.76 -8.85
C GLN A 69 -8.45 11.74 -8.46
N GLY A 70 -8.11 10.69 -7.70
CA GLY A 70 -9.06 9.71 -7.18
C GLY A 70 -9.89 10.18 -5.98
N GLY A 71 -9.58 11.34 -5.40
CA GLY A 71 -10.22 11.83 -4.18
C GLY A 71 -9.85 11.04 -2.92
N LEU A 72 -10.44 11.38 -1.78
CA LEU A 72 -10.24 10.70 -0.50
C LEU A 72 -11.40 9.77 -0.19
N THR A 73 -11.11 8.50 0.10
CA THR A 73 -12.09 7.58 0.70
C THR A 73 -12.04 7.64 2.21
N ARG A 74 -10.88 7.39 2.83
CA ARG A 74 -10.67 7.43 4.29
C ARG A 74 -9.18 7.42 4.67
N ASN A 75 -8.91 7.65 5.96
CA ASN A 75 -7.62 7.31 6.58
C ASN A 75 -7.48 5.78 6.71
N LEU A 76 -6.24 5.27 6.65
CA LEU A 76 -5.95 3.85 6.78
C LEU A 76 -6.08 3.34 8.21
#